data_AF-A0A519EEN2-F1
#
_entry.id   AF-A0A519EEN2-F1
#
_cell.length_a   1.000
_cell.length_b   1.000
_cell.length_c   1.000
_cell.angle_alpha   90.00
_cell.angle_beta   90.00
_cell.angle_gamma   90.00
#
_symmetry.space_group_name_H-M   'P 1'
#
loop_
_entity.id
_entity.type
_entity.pdbx_description
1 polymer ?
#
loop_
_entity_poly.entity_id
_entity_poly.type
_entity_poly.pdbx_seq_one_letter_code
_entity_poly.pdbx_strand_id
1 'polypeptide(L)'
;MLPNTPSPACDSWLGDAWNPGVASGVAYAITPDIAIREADIWHERWQALDWASTELQPVYRIPFRAALRGWGDRLKTLALQLGDRARRGELDGFHQQIDQFKRIQSANSEWLLHSTTSARREAQDLAAEFLLNRNQFFKRYDNGAFDHLARAPQADRDRFNQLIDELETCAQPRQGVQCLSQLETFALKISPTPLRRF
;
A
#
# COMPACT_ATOMS: atom_id res chain seq x y z
N MET A 1 12.92 29.42 30.28
CA MET A 1 13.26 28.67 29.06
C MET A 1 13.20 27.20 29.41
N LEU A 2 12.18 26.48 28.92
CA LEU A 2 12.11 25.02 29.11
C LEU A 2 13.10 24.35 28.16
N PRO A 3 13.85 23.33 28.60
CA PRO A 3 14.79 22.64 27.73
C PRO A 3 14.04 21.84 26.66
N ASN A 4 14.40 22.06 25.40
CA ASN A 4 14.04 21.18 24.28
C ASN A 4 14.65 19.81 24.56
N THR A 5 13.84 18.90 25.11
CA THR A 5 14.16 17.48 25.08
C THR A 5 13.84 16.98 23.67
N PRO A 6 14.80 16.43 22.92
CA PRO A 6 14.50 15.78 21.65
C PRO A 6 13.59 14.58 21.98
N SER A 7 12.41 14.53 21.36
CA SER A 7 11.48 13.41 21.52
C SER A 7 12.11 12.17 20.87
N PRO A 8 12.54 11.14 21.64
CA PRO A 8 13.25 9.99 21.08
C PRO A 8 12.33 8.97 20.40
N ALA A 9 11.02 9.25 20.35
CA ALA A 9 10.01 8.24 20.03
C ALA A 9 9.64 8.12 18.55
N CYS A 10 10.01 9.08 17.68
CA CYS A 10 9.52 9.08 16.28
C CYS A 10 10.47 8.40 15.28
N ASP A 11 11.78 8.33 15.55
CA ASP A 11 12.75 7.78 14.60
C ASP A 11 13.04 6.28 14.81
N SER A 12 12.84 5.74 16.02
CA SER A 12 13.12 4.31 16.33
C SER A 12 11.93 3.38 16.04
N TRP A 13 10.70 3.79 16.36
CA TRP A 13 9.55 2.88 16.37
C TRP A 13 9.09 2.40 14.96
N LEU A 14 9.21 3.25 13.93
CA LEU A 14 9.02 2.85 12.53
C LEU A 14 10.16 1.92 12.10
N GLY A 15 11.41 2.20 12.48
CA GLY A 15 12.57 1.38 12.12
C GLY A 15 12.53 -0.03 12.69
N ASP A 16 12.25 -0.18 13.99
CA ASP A 16 12.36 -1.46 14.69
C ASP A 16 11.18 -2.42 14.41
N ALA A 17 9.97 -1.88 14.21
CA ALA A 17 8.80 -2.68 13.83
C ALA A 17 8.72 -2.95 12.32
N TRP A 18 9.32 -2.09 11.47
CA TRP A 18 9.31 -2.25 10.01
C TRP A 18 10.56 -2.94 9.45
N ASN A 19 11.68 -2.99 10.18
CA ASN A 19 12.89 -3.70 9.75
C ASN A 19 13.35 -4.78 10.75
N PRO A 20 12.60 -5.88 10.96
CA PRO A 20 13.20 -7.07 11.53
C PRO A 20 13.83 -7.88 10.40
N GLY A 21 15.15 -7.74 10.23
CA GLY A 21 16.01 -8.70 9.51
C GLY A 21 15.81 -8.78 8.00
N VAL A 22 16.89 -8.53 7.27
CA VAL A 22 17.02 -8.85 5.85
C VAL A 22 16.69 -10.33 5.65
N ALA A 23 15.57 -10.64 4.98
CA ALA A 23 15.31 -11.99 4.50
C ALA A 23 16.53 -12.42 3.66
N SER A 24 17.25 -13.44 4.13
CA SER A 24 18.53 -13.86 3.56
C SER A 24 18.38 -14.14 2.07
N GLY A 25 19.17 -13.46 1.25
CA GLY A 25 19.21 -13.59 -0.21
C GLY A 25 19.81 -14.91 -0.70
N VAL A 26 19.27 -16.04 -0.25
CA VAL A 26 19.63 -17.34 -0.78
C VAL A 26 18.49 -17.82 -1.68
N ALA A 27 18.80 -18.01 -2.96
CA ALA A 27 17.89 -18.58 -3.96
C ALA A 27 17.64 -20.07 -3.67
N TYR A 28 16.93 -20.36 -2.60
CA TYR A 28 16.31 -21.67 -2.42
C TYR A 28 15.09 -21.77 -3.33
N ALA A 29 14.84 -22.97 -3.87
CA ALA A 29 13.56 -23.25 -4.51
C ALA A 29 12.47 -22.98 -3.47
N ILE A 30 11.60 -22.01 -3.77
CA ILE A 30 10.53 -21.65 -2.84
C ILE A 30 9.57 -22.83 -2.71
N THR A 31 9.32 -23.25 -1.48
CA THR A 31 8.34 -24.29 -1.16
C THR A 31 7.04 -23.66 -0.69
N PRO A 32 5.90 -24.38 -0.75
CA PRO A 32 4.65 -23.92 -0.17
C PRO A 32 4.79 -23.45 1.29
N ASP A 33 5.51 -24.21 2.13
CA ASP A 33 5.69 -23.87 3.54
C ASP A 33 6.47 -22.56 3.75
N ILE A 34 7.52 -22.34 2.97
CA ILE A 34 8.29 -21.08 3.00
C ILE A 34 7.41 -19.92 2.54
N ALA A 35 6.65 -20.12 1.46
CA ALA A 35 5.77 -19.11 0.90
C ALA A 35 4.63 -18.72 1.85
N ILE A 36 4.02 -19.69 2.54
CA ILE A 36 2.99 -19.44 3.57
C ILE A 36 3.60 -18.63 4.71
N ARG A 37 4.74 -19.06 5.25
CA ARG A 37 5.40 -18.37 6.36
C ARG A 37 5.77 -16.92 6.00
N GLU A 38 6.29 -16.69 4.80
CA GLU A 38 6.63 -15.35 4.33
C GLU A 38 5.37 -14.48 4.16
N ALA A 39 4.28 -15.04 3.64
CA ALA A 39 3.00 -14.34 3.56
C ALA A 39 2.46 -13.94 4.94
N ASP A 40 2.58 -14.82 5.94
CA ASP A 40 2.18 -14.53 7.33
C ASP A 40 3.03 -13.39 7.94
N ILE A 41 4.35 -13.38 7.70
CA ILE A 41 5.24 -12.28 8.12
C ILE A 41 4.77 -10.95 7.53
N TRP A 42 4.41 -10.92 6.24
CA TRP A 42 3.90 -9.70 5.62
C TRP A 42 2.53 -9.29 6.16
N HIS A 43 1.65 -10.25 6.43
CA HIS A 43 0.37 -9.95 7.08
C HIS A 43 0.56 -9.28 8.44
N GLU A 44 1.47 -9.79 9.29
CA GLU A 44 1.81 -9.19 10.58
C GLU A 44 2.43 -7.79 10.41
N ARG A 45 3.32 -7.60 9.43
CA ARG A 45 3.89 -6.28 9.11
C ARG A 45 2.80 -5.28 8.72
N TRP A 46 1.81 -5.70 7.94
CA TRP A 46 0.69 -4.84 7.56
C TRP A 46 -0.29 -4.59 8.71
N GLN A 47 -0.39 -5.49 9.68
CA GLN A 47 -1.14 -5.25 10.91
C GLN A 47 -0.53 -4.10 11.74
N ALA A 48 0.78 -3.88 11.66
CA ALA A 48 1.43 -2.75 12.31
C ALA A 48 0.90 -1.38 11.82
N LEU A 49 0.38 -1.29 10.58
CA LEU A 49 -0.27 -0.06 10.08
C LEU A 49 -1.59 0.24 10.79
N ASP A 50 -2.38 -0.78 11.11
CA ASP A 50 -3.62 -0.63 11.87
C ASP A 50 -3.34 -0.21 13.32
N TRP A 51 -2.32 -0.84 13.93
CA TRP A 51 -1.82 -0.41 15.24
C TRP A 51 -1.31 1.04 15.20
N ALA A 52 -0.50 1.42 14.21
CA ALA A 52 -0.03 2.80 14.04
C ALA A 52 -1.19 3.80 13.85
N SER A 53 -2.26 3.41 13.15
CA SER A 53 -3.47 4.23 13.02
C SER A 53 -4.21 4.44 14.37
N THR A 54 -4.02 3.53 15.32
CA THR A 54 -4.69 3.55 16.63
C THR A 54 -3.86 4.30 17.66
N GLU A 55 -2.55 4.11 17.68
CA GLU A 55 -1.64 4.66 18.70
C GLU A 55 -1.09 6.06 18.36
N LEU A 56 -0.98 6.42 17.08
CA LEU A 56 -0.50 7.74 16.67
C LEU A 56 -1.57 8.85 16.71
N GLN A 57 -2.55 8.75 17.60
CA GLN A 57 -3.56 9.80 17.79
C GLN A 57 -2.98 11.20 17.99
N PRO A 58 -1.87 11.41 18.74
CA PRO A 58 -1.33 12.75 18.93
C PRO A 58 -0.54 13.27 17.72
N VAL A 59 -0.19 12.41 16.76
CA VAL A 59 0.65 12.75 15.60
C VAL A 59 -0.18 12.92 14.33
N TYR A 60 -1.25 12.15 14.17
CA TYR A 60 -2.07 12.16 12.96
C TYR A 60 -3.55 12.46 13.20
N ARG A 61 -4.11 13.27 12.31
CA ARG A 61 -5.54 13.62 12.29
C ARG A 61 -6.42 12.39 11.99
N ILE A 62 -7.66 12.41 12.47
CA ILE A 62 -8.63 11.30 12.32
C ILE A 62 -8.78 10.83 10.86
N PRO A 63 -8.96 11.71 9.84
CA PRO A 63 -9.14 11.26 8.47
C PRO A 63 -7.93 10.49 7.92
N PHE A 64 -6.71 10.94 8.25
CA PHE A 64 -5.48 10.26 7.88
C PHE A 64 -5.40 8.87 8.51
N ARG A 65 -5.72 8.75 9.81
CA ARG A 65 -5.71 7.47 10.52
C ARG A 65 -6.72 6.48 9.96
N ALA A 66 -7.95 6.93 9.67
CA ALA A 66 -8.97 6.09 9.05
C ALA A 66 -8.55 5.59 7.66
N ALA A 67 -7.94 6.46 6.86
CA ALA A 67 -7.47 6.11 5.53
C ALA A 67 -6.23 5.18 5.57
N LEU A 68 -5.34 5.38 6.55
CA LEU A 68 -4.20 4.50 6.80
C LEU A 68 -4.64 3.09 7.21
N ARG A 69 -5.65 2.98 8.08
CA ARG A 69 -6.25 1.70 8.46
C ARG A 69 -6.81 0.96 7.23
N GLY A 70 -7.61 1.65 6.42
CA GLY A 70 -8.16 1.04 5.20
C GLY A 70 -7.09 0.56 4.21
N TRP A 71 -5.96 1.26 4.16
CA TRP A 71 -4.80 0.81 3.37
C TRP A 71 -4.14 -0.44 3.98
N GLY A 72 -3.91 -0.45 5.30
CA GLY A 72 -3.42 -1.62 6.02
C GLY A 72 -4.31 -2.85 5.85
N ASP A 73 -5.63 -2.67 5.89
CA ASP A 73 -6.61 -3.75 5.65
C ASP A 73 -6.48 -4.38 4.27
N ARG A 74 -6.28 -3.56 3.23
CA ARG A 74 -6.03 -4.08 1.89
C ARG A 74 -4.73 -4.87 1.82
N LEU A 75 -3.63 -4.33 2.38
CA LEU A 75 -2.34 -5.00 2.33
C LEU A 75 -2.35 -6.34 3.09
N LYS A 76 -3.03 -6.40 4.25
CA LYS A 76 -3.31 -7.65 4.96
C LYS A 76 -4.06 -8.64 4.06
N THR A 77 -5.09 -8.18 3.35
CA THR A 77 -5.86 -9.02 2.43
C THR A 77 -4.97 -9.59 1.32
N LEU A 78 -4.10 -8.79 0.71
CA LEU A 78 -3.15 -9.27 -0.31
C LEU A 78 -2.17 -10.30 0.25
N ALA A 79 -1.66 -10.10 1.47
CA ALA A 79 -0.77 -11.06 2.12
C ALA A 79 -1.50 -12.40 2.40
N LEU A 80 -2.75 -12.36 2.89
CA LEU A 80 -3.55 -13.56 3.09
C LEU A 80 -3.82 -14.31 1.78
N GLN A 81 -4.18 -13.59 0.71
CA GLN A 81 -4.39 -14.18 -0.61
C GLN A 81 -3.11 -14.85 -1.14
N LEU A 82 -1.95 -14.23 -0.92
CA LEU A 82 -0.66 -14.83 -1.28
C LEU A 82 -0.41 -16.13 -0.50
N GLY A 83 -0.70 -16.15 0.80
CA GLY A 83 -0.62 -17.36 1.62
C GLY A 83 -1.58 -18.47 1.18
N ASP A 84 -2.82 -18.12 0.83
CA ASP A 84 -3.81 -19.07 0.32
C ASP A 84 -3.39 -19.68 -1.03
N ARG A 85 -2.81 -18.86 -1.94
CA ARG A 85 -2.22 -19.35 -3.19
C ARG A 85 -1.07 -20.33 -2.92
N ALA A 86 -0.19 -19.99 -1.98
CA ALA A 86 0.91 -20.87 -1.57
C ALA A 86 0.41 -22.22 -1.02
N ARG A 87 -0.65 -22.22 -0.20
CA ARG A 87 -1.30 -23.46 0.28
C ARG A 87 -1.86 -24.34 -0.83
N ARG A 88 -2.30 -23.73 -1.95
CA ARG A 88 -2.74 -24.45 -3.15
C ARG A 88 -1.59 -24.88 -4.07
N GLY A 89 -0.34 -24.56 -3.72
CA GLY A 89 0.84 -24.85 -4.55
C GLY A 89 1.02 -23.88 -5.73
N GLU A 90 0.28 -22.78 -5.76
CA GLU A 90 0.35 -21.77 -6.83
C GLU A 90 1.47 -20.76 -6.54
N LEU A 91 2.72 -21.15 -6.82
CA LEU A 91 3.92 -20.35 -6.48
C LEU A 91 4.36 -19.36 -7.59
N ASP A 92 3.70 -19.38 -8.74
CA ASP A 92 3.99 -18.47 -9.84
C ASP A 92 3.81 -17.00 -9.40
N GLY A 93 4.80 -16.16 -9.66
CA GLY A 93 4.72 -14.74 -9.30
C GLY A 93 5.02 -14.43 -7.83
N PHE A 94 5.32 -15.43 -6.98
CA PHE A 94 5.47 -15.21 -5.54
C PHE A 94 6.57 -14.20 -5.21
N HIS A 95 7.76 -14.37 -5.77
CA HIS A 95 8.89 -13.46 -5.53
C HIS A 95 8.57 -12.03 -6.01
N GLN A 96 7.91 -11.89 -7.16
CA GLN A 96 7.45 -10.58 -7.64
C GLN A 96 6.49 -9.92 -6.65
N GLN A 97 5.57 -10.68 -6.05
CA GLN A 97 4.64 -10.15 -5.05
C GLN A 97 5.37 -9.71 -3.76
N ILE A 98 6.35 -10.48 -3.29
CA ILE A 98 7.18 -10.12 -2.13
C ILE A 98 7.99 -8.86 -2.41
N ASP A 99 8.60 -8.75 -3.58
CA ASP A 99 9.36 -7.55 -3.94
C ASP A 99 8.45 -6.33 -4.11
N GLN A 100 7.20 -6.53 -4.56
CA GLN A 100 6.19 -5.49 -4.53
C GLN A 100 5.86 -5.06 -3.10
N PHE A 101 5.67 -6.00 -2.16
CA PHE A 101 5.47 -5.68 -0.75
C PHE A 101 6.62 -4.87 -0.15
N LYS A 102 7.87 -5.22 -0.47
CA LYS A 102 9.05 -4.42 -0.04
C LYS A 102 9.02 -2.99 -0.60
N ARG A 103 8.66 -2.82 -1.87
CA ARG A 103 8.55 -1.48 -2.49
C ARG A 103 7.44 -0.66 -1.85
N ILE A 104 6.27 -1.27 -1.64
CA ILE A 104 5.15 -0.66 -0.90
C ILE A 104 5.60 -0.27 0.50
N GLN A 105 6.34 -1.15 1.18
CA GLN A 105 6.84 -0.90 2.53
C GLN A 105 7.77 0.32 2.54
N SER A 106 8.75 0.37 1.63
CA SER A 106 9.70 1.47 1.50
C SER A 106 8.99 2.80 1.26
N ALA A 107 8.05 2.83 0.30
CA ALA A 107 7.23 4.00 0.03
C ALA A 107 6.40 4.39 1.26
N ASN A 108 5.87 3.39 1.98
CA ASN A 108 5.07 3.60 3.17
C ASN A 108 5.89 4.12 4.38
N SER A 109 7.19 3.87 4.44
CA SER A 109 8.04 4.44 5.49
C SER A 109 8.37 5.90 5.19
N GLU A 110 8.72 6.22 3.95
CA GLU A 110 9.12 7.55 3.50
C GLU A 110 8.01 8.59 3.74
N TRP A 111 6.81 8.33 3.25
CA TRP A 111 5.68 9.25 3.40
C TRP A 111 5.15 9.38 4.86
N LEU A 112 5.22 8.32 5.69
CA LEU A 112 4.81 8.39 7.11
C LEU A 112 5.75 9.32 7.86
N LEU A 113 7.06 9.18 7.64
CA LEU A 113 8.09 10.07 8.18
C LEU A 113 7.87 11.52 7.73
N HIS A 114 7.54 11.75 6.47
CA HIS A 114 7.23 13.10 5.97
C HIS A 114 5.93 13.69 6.56
N SER A 115 5.01 12.84 7.01
CA SER A 115 3.71 13.26 7.55
C SER A 115 3.71 13.53 9.06
N THR A 116 4.73 13.07 9.81
CA THR A 116 4.87 13.29 11.27
C THR A 116 5.47 14.64 11.66
N THR A 117 6.10 15.35 10.72
CA THR A 117 6.72 16.66 11.02
C THR A 117 5.63 17.72 11.25
N SER A 118 5.63 18.28 12.46
CA SER A 118 4.53 18.95 13.17
C SER A 118 4.06 20.31 12.63
N ALA A 119 4.28 20.62 11.35
CA ALA A 119 4.04 21.96 10.79
C ALA A 119 3.08 22.03 9.58
N ARG A 120 2.44 20.94 9.12
CA ARG A 120 1.64 21.00 7.88
C ARG A 120 0.32 20.23 7.96
N ARG A 121 -0.68 20.84 8.60
CA ARG A 121 -2.08 20.36 8.57
C ARG A 121 -2.54 20.04 7.15
N GLU A 122 -2.25 20.93 6.21
CA GLU A 122 -2.57 20.75 4.79
C GLU A 122 -1.90 19.52 4.17
N ALA A 123 -0.68 19.16 4.60
CA ALA A 123 0.00 17.97 4.10
C ALA A 123 -0.68 16.69 4.59
N GLN A 124 -1.12 16.64 5.85
CA GLN A 124 -1.87 15.49 6.38
C GLN A 124 -3.26 15.38 5.75
N ASP A 125 -3.94 16.50 5.52
CA ASP A 125 -5.26 16.50 4.87
C ASP A 125 -5.15 16.03 3.41
N LEU A 126 -4.15 16.50 2.64
CA LEU A 126 -3.87 16.02 1.28
C LEU A 126 -3.48 14.53 1.24
N ALA A 127 -2.68 14.07 2.21
CA ALA A 127 -2.30 12.67 2.30
C ALA A 127 -3.49 11.78 2.68
N ALA A 128 -4.38 12.26 3.55
CA ALA A 128 -5.62 11.58 3.89
C ALA A 128 -6.55 11.47 2.67
N GLU A 129 -6.73 12.55 1.91
CA GLU A 129 -7.52 12.55 0.69
C GLU A 129 -6.98 11.56 -0.34
N PHE A 130 -5.67 11.59 -0.60
CA PHE A 130 -5.02 10.62 -1.48
C PHE A 130 -5.29 9.17 -1.04
N LEU A 131 -5.12 8.86 0.25
CA LEU A 131 -5.35 7.51 0.77
C LEU A 131 -6.80 7.07 0.63
N LEU A 132 -7.75 7.95 0.93
CA LEU A 132 -9.17 7.65 0.80
C LEU A 132 -9.49 7.31 -0.66
N ASN A 133 -9.02 8.12 -1.60
CA ASN A 133 -9.23 7.89 -3.03
C ASN A 133 -8.52 6.61 -3.50
N ARG A 134 -7.30 6.35 -3.02
CA ARG A 134 -6.57 5.10 -3.29
C ARG A 134 -7.33 3.88 -2.78
N ASN A 135 -7.82 3.91 -1.55
CA ASN A 135 -8.59 2.82 -0.96
C ASN A 135 -9.90 2.59 -1.71
N GLN A 136 -10.60 3.65 -2.11
CA GLN A 136 -11.82 3.55 -2.91
C GLN A 136 -11.55 2.99 -4.31
N PHE A 137 -10.47 3.42 -4.95
CA PHE A 137 -10.03 2.89 -6.24
C PHE A 137 -9.78 1.40 -6.14
N PHE A 138 -8.94 0.96 -5.20
CA PHE A 138 -8.63 -0.46 -5.06
C PHE A 138 -9.82 -1.30 -4.66
N LYS A 139 -10.70 -0.78 -3.79
CA LYS A 139 -11.96 -1.46 -3.49
C LYS A 139 -12.79 -1.70 -4.76
N ARG A 140 -12.82 -0.75 -5.70
CA ARG A 140 -13.51 -0.94 -6.99
C ARG A 140 -12.77 -1.93 -7.88
N TYR A 141 -11.44 -1.85 -7.92
CA TYR A 141 -10.58 -2.76 -8.66
C TYR A 141 -10.78 -4.22 -8.21
N ASP A 142 -10.68 -4.48 -6.91
CA ASP A 142 -10.85 -5.80 -6.32
C ASP A 142 -12.27 -6.37 -6.50
N ASN A 143 -13.27 -5.48 -6.71
CA ASN A 143 -14.67 -5.86 -7.02
C ASN A 143 -14.95 -5.99 -8.53
N GLY A 144 -13.92 -6.03 -9.38
CA GLY A 144 -14.07 -6.30 -10.81
C GLY A 144 -14.55 -5.13 -11.66
N ALA A 145 -14.51 -3.88 -11.14
CA ALA A 145 -14.94 -2.70 -11.91
C ALA A 145 -14.13 -2.46 -13.20
N PHE A 146 -13.00 -3.16 -13.36
CA PHE A 146 -12.08 -3.04 -14.49
C PHE A 146 -11.85 -4.37 -15.23
N ASP A 147 -12.69 -5.40 -15.01
CA ASP A 147 -12.55 -6.71 -15.68
C ASP A 147 -12.57 -6.61 -17.21
N HIS A 148 -13.19 -5.57 -17.75
CA HIS A 148 -13.20 -5.27 -19.18
C HIS A 148 -11.81 -4.99 -19.77
N LEU A 149 -10.81 -4.64 -18.94
CA LEU A 149 -9.41 -4.53 -19.35
C LEU A 149 -8.89 -5.79 -20.03
N ALA A 150 -9.39 -6.97 -19.64
CA ALA A 150 -8.97 -8.23 -20.25
C ALA A 150 -9.17 -8.25 -21.78
N ARG A 151 -10.09 -7.44 -22.30
CA ARG A 151 -10.40 -7.31 -23.74
C ARG A 151 -9.69 -6.13 -24.42
N ALA A 152 -8.98 -5.31 -23.67
CA ALA A 152 -8.25 -4.16 -24.20
C ALA A 152 -6.96 -4.59 -24.92
N PRO A 153 -6.43 -3.76 -25.84
CA PRO A 153 -5.11 -3.97 -26.45
C PRO A 153 -4.02 -4.25 -25.40
N GLN A 154 -3.03 -5.08 -25.76
CA GLN A 154 -1.95 -5.44 -24.83
C GLN A 154 -1.24 -4.22 -24.26
N ALA A 155 -0.95 -3.21 -25.10
CA ALA A 155 -0.32 -1.96 -24.67
C ALA A 155 -1.14 -1.20 -23.60
N ASP A 156 -2.47 -1.21 -23.71
CA ASP A 156 -3.35 -0.56 -22.73
C ASP A 156 -3.38 -1.35 -21.42
N ARG A 157 -3.40 -2.68 -21.50
CA ARG A 157 -3.30 -3.56 -20.32
C ARG A 157 -1.98 -3.36 -19.58
N ASP A 158 -0.87 -3.33 -20.31
CA ASP A 158 0.47 -3.12 -19.74
C ASP A 158 0.57 -1.75 -19.07
N ARG A 159 0.07 -0.68 -19.74
CA ARG A 159 0.06 0.66 -19.16
C ARG A 159 -0.83 0.75 -17.93
N PHE A 160 -1.99 0.09 -17.93
CA PHE A 160 -2.86 0.05 -16.76
C PHE A 160 -2.17 -0.65 -15.59
N ASN A 161 -1.56 -1.82 -15.81
CA ASN A 161 -0.83 -2.56 -14.77
C ASN A 161 0.36 -1.75 -14.23
N GLN A 162 1.07 -1.01 -15.09
CA GLN A 162 2.12 -0.09 -14.67
C GLN A 162 1.57 1.01 -13.75
N LEU A 163 0.43 1.61 -14.10
CA LEU A 163 -0.21 2.63 -13.28
C LEU A 163 -0.71 2.07 -11.93
N ILE A 164 -1.18 0.82 -11.89
CA ILE A 164 -1.51 0.14 -10.63
C ILE A 164 -0.28 0.04 -9.74
N ASP A 165 0.84 -0.45 -10.27
CA ASP A 165 2.10 -0.58 -9.51
C ASP A 165 2.63 0.79 -9.04
N GLU A 166 2.56 1.81 -9.90
CA GLU A 166 2.87 3.21 -9.55
C GLU A 166 1.97 3.71 -8.40
N LEU A 167 0.66 3.40 -8.42
CA LEU A 167 -0.29 3.81 -7.38
C LEU A 167 -0.04 3.08 -6.04
N GLU A 168 0.30 1.78 -6.09
CA GLU A 168 0.59 0.98 -4.90
C GLU A 168 1.87 1.43 -4.20
N THR A 169 2.88 1.83 -4.98
CA THR A 169 4.20 2.27 -4.49
C THR A 169 4.33 3.79 -4.36
N CYS A 170 3.26 4.55 -4.57
CA CYS A 170 3.30 6.00 -4.52
C CYS A 170 3.50 6.53 -3.08
N ALA A 171 4.63 7.19 -2.84
CA ALA A 171 4.94 7.88 -1.59
C ALA A 171 4.48 9.35 -1.55
N GLN A 172 4.07 9.92 -2.68
CA GLN A 172 3.75 11.36 -2.79
C GLN A 172 2.28 11.61 -3.14
N PRO A 173 1.48 12.25 -2.25
CA PRO A 173 0.04 12.44 -2.48
C PRO A 173 -0.31 13.10 -3.81
N ARG A 174 0.45 14.13 -4.23
CA ARG A 174 0.20 14.86 -5.49
C ARG A 174 0.41 13.98 -6.72
N GLN A 175 1.46 13.15 -6.73
CA GLN A 175 1.71 12.20 -7.81
C GLN A 175 0.64 11.11 -7.82
N GLY A 176 0.22 10.65 -6.63
CA GLY A 176 -0.84 9.68 -6.47
C GLY A 176 -2.18 10.14 -7.05
N VAL A 177 -2.56 11.41 -6.84
CA VAL A 177 -3.77 12.01 -7.44
C VAL A 177 -3.67 12.05 -8.97
N GLN A 178 -2.51 12.36 -9.53
CA GLN A 178 -2.29 12.31 -10.99
C GLN A 178 -2.40 10.88 -11.53
N CYS A 179 -1.82 9.91 -10.82
CA CYS A 179 -1.91 8.49 -11.17
C CYS A 179 -3.36 7.99 -11.16
N LEU A 180 -4.13 8.32 -10.11
CA LEU A 180 -5.56 8.03 -10.01
C LEU A 180 -6.36 8.62 -11.18
N SER A 181 -6.09 9.88 -11.53
CA SER A 181 -6.75 10.55 -12.66
C SER A 181 -6.45 9.85 -14.00
N GLN A 182 -5.22 9.35 -14.18
CA GLN A 182 -4.85 8.56 -15.37
C GLN A 182 -5.57 7.22 -15.39
N LEU A 183 -5.62 6.51 -14.25
CA LEU A 183 -6.34 5.24 -14.11
C LEU A 183 -7.84 5.40 -14.38
N GLU A 184 -8.48 6.47 -13.90
CA GLU A 184 -9.87 6.80 -14.23
C GLU A 184 -10.09 7.08 -15.71
N THR A 185 -9.16 7.82 -16.33
CA THR A 185 -9.23 8.10 -17.76
C THR A 185 -9.16 6.80 -18.57
N PHE A 186 -8.29 5.86 -18.17
CA PHE A 186 -8.29 4.51 -18.74
C PHE A 186 -9.61 3.81 -18.52
N ALA A 187 -10.13 3.84 -17.29
CA ALA A 187 -11.41 3.23 -16.92
C ALA A 187 -12.59 3.70 -17.78
N LEU A 188 -12.65 5.00 -18.09
CA LEU A 188 -13.69 5.59 -18.93
C LEU A 188 -13.57 5.19 -20.41
N LYS A 189 -12.36 4.89 -20.89
CA LYS A 189 -12.15 4.41 -22.27
C LYS A 189 -12.59 2.97 -22.47
N ILE A 190 -12.49 2.15 -21.43
CA ILE A 190 -12.65 0.68 -21.50
C ILE A 190 -13.93 0.17 -20.83
N SER A 191 -14.56 0.96 -19.96
CA SER A 191 -15.82 0.61 -19.31
C SER A 191 -17.00 1.32 -19.97
N PRO A 192 -18.05 0.61 -20.39
CA PRO A 192 -19.22 1.19 -21.06
C PRO A 192 -20.12 1.99 -20.09
N THR A 193 -19.92 1.85 -18.77
CA THR A 193 -20.68 2.59 -17.76
C THR A 193 -19.76 3.62 -17.09
N PRO A 194 -20.09 4.92 -17.11
CA PRO A 194 -19.26 5.92 -16.45
C PRO A 194 -19.18 5.62 -14.96
N LEU A 195 -17.96 5.44 -14.48
CA LEU A 195 -17.71 5.19 -13.08
C LEU A 195 -18.03 6.46 -12.29
N ARG A 196 -18.69 6.33 -11.13
CA ARG A 196 -18.88 7.47 -10.23
C ARG A 196 -17.51 8.06 -9.89
N ARG A 197 -17.35 9.37 -10.13
CA ARG A 197 -16.13 10.12 -9.80
C ARG A 197 -15.87 10.06 -8.30
N PHE A 198 -14.60 10.07 -7.92
CA PHE A 198 -14.16 10.15 -6.53
C PHE A 198 -14.53 11.51 -5.91
#